data_AF-A0A522M049-F1
#
_entry.id   AF-A0A522M049-F1
#
_cell.length_a   1.000
_cell.length_b   1.000
_cell.length_c   1.000
_cell.angle_alpha   90.00
_cell.angle_beta   90.00
_cell.angle_gamma   90.00
#
_symmetry.space_group_name_H-M   'P 1'
#
loop_
_entity.id
_entity.type
_entity.pdbx_description
1 polymer ?
#
loop_
_entity_poly.entity_id
_entity_poly.type
_entity_poly.pdbx_seq_one_letter_code
_entity_poly.pdbx_strand_id
1 'polypeptide(L)' 'MEIVYYTLTGIALYFVSDWLLERIEQARGKRFENRSVIFFAIILVLALVSFQIIGRLAGSN' A
#
# COMPACT_ATOMS: atom_id res chain seq x y z
N MET A 1 -16.22 9.29 12.51
CA MET A 1 -15.50 8.00 12.69
C MET A 1 -14.84 7.51 11.40
N GLU A 2 -15.46 7.67 10.23
CA GLU A 2 -14.91 7.22 8.94
C GLU A 2 -13.54 7.83 8.59
N ILE A 3 -13.33 9.12 8.85
CA ILE A 3 -12.05 9.78 8.57
C ILE A 3 -10.88 9.17 9.36
N VAL A 4 -11.15 8.63 10.56
CA VAL A 4 -10.15 7.94 11.39
C VAL A 4 -9.77 6.62 10.75
N TYR A 5 -10.76 5.85 10.28
CA TYR A 5 -10.51 4.59 9.56
C TYR A 5 -9.75 4.81 8.26
N TYR A 6 -10.12 5.82 7.47
CA TYR A 6 -9.40 6.14 6.23
C TYR A 6 -7.97 6.61 6.51
N THR A 7 -7.76 7.43 7.55
CA THR A 7 -6.42 7.87 7.94
C THR A 7 -5.57 6.70 8.42
N LEU A 8 -6.11 5.84 9.30
CA LEU A 8 -5.42 4.63 9.77
C LEU A 8 -5.09 3.68 8.62
N THR A 9 -6.00 3.53 7.65
CA THR A 9 -5.77 2.72 6.45
C THR A 9 -4.63 3.30 5.62
N GLY A 10 -4.60 4.62 5.42
CA GLY A 10 -3.49 5.29 4.72
C GLY A 10 -2.14 5.09 5.42
N ILE A 11 -2.11 5.20 6.75
CA ILE A 11 -0.90 4.94 7.56
C ILE A 11 -0.47 3.48 7.41
N ALA A 12 -1.40 2.53 7.55
CA ALA A 12 -1.10 1.10 7.39
C ALA A 12 -0.57 0.80 5.98
N LEU A 13 -1.20 1.35 4.95
CA LEU A 13 -0.76 1.20 3.56
C LEU A 13 0.66 1.75 3.36
N TYR A 14 0.98 2.90 3.96
CA TYR A 14 2.32 3.48 3.89
C TYR A 14 3.37 2.53 4.47
N PHE A 15 3.16 2.04 5.70
CA PHE A 15 4.10 1.10 6.34
C PHE A 15 4.23 -0.22 5.60
N VAL A 16 3.11 -0.78 5.12
CA VAL A 16 3.13 -2.03 4.34
C VAL A 16 3.86 -1.84 3.01
N SER A 17 3.68 -0.68 2.36
CA SER A 17 4.37 -0.37 1.10
C SER A 17 5.88 -0.22 1.28
N ASP A 18 6.30 0.45 2.36
CA ASP A 18 7.72 0.62 2.67
C ASP A 18 8.38 -0.73 3.01
N TRP A 19 7.71 -1.56 3.81
CA TRP A 19 8.16 -2.90 4.15
C TRP A 19 8.26 -3.82 2.92
N LEU A 20 7.28 -3.78 2.01
CA LEU A 20 7.33 -4.54 0.76
C LEU A 20 8.51 -4.10 -0.11
N LEU A 21 8.69 -2.79 -0.26
CA LEU A 21 9.80 -2.24 -1.05
C LEU A 21 11.14 -2.66 -0.47
N GLU A 22 11.31 -2.53 0.85
CA GLU A 22 12.52 -2.96 1.54
C GLU A 22 12.76 -4.47 1.34
N ARG A 23 11.72 -5.30 1.45
CA ARG A 23 11.84 -6.73 1.21
C ARG A 23 12.28 -7.05 -0.21
N ILE A 24 11.78 -6.32 -1.21
CA ILE A 24 12.18 -6.48 -2.62
C ILE A 24 13.65 -6.04 -2.79
N GLU A 25 14.05 -4.94 -2.17
CA GLU A 25 15.44 -4.45 -2.20
C GLU A 25 16.41 -5.44 -1.53
N GLN A 26 16.01 -6.04 -0.41
CA GLN A 26 16.77 -7.09 0.27
C GLN A 26 16.91 -8.34 -0.60
N ALA A 27 15.83 -8.80 -1.23
CA ALA A 27 15.87 -9.94 -2.14
C ALA A 27 16.74 -9.68 -3.38
N ARG A 28 16.79 -8.43 -3.86
CA ARG A 28 17.65 -8.00 -4.98
C ARG A 28 19.11 -7.83 -4.57
N GLY A 29 19.39 -7.60 -3.29
CA GLY A 29 20.72 -7.26 -2.77
C GLY A 29 21.22 -5.87 -3.17
N LYS A 30 20.36 -5.02 -3.75
CA LYS A 30 20.67 -3.63 -4.14
C LYS A 30 19.43 -2.76 -3.99
N ARG A 31 19.62 -1.53 -3.51
CA ARG A 31 18.58 -0.51 -3.47
C ARG A 31 18.21 -0.07 -4.89
N PHE A 32 16.95 0.30 -5.09
CA PHE A 32 16.52 0.86 -6.36
C PHE A 32 16.96 2.32 -6.50
N GLU A 33 17.47 2.70 -7.67
CA GLU A 33 17.74 4.11 -7.99
C GLU A 33 16.44 4.94 -7.97
N ASN A 34 15.36 4.38 -8.55
CA ASN A 34 14.04 5.02 -8.59
C ASN A 34 13.12 4.53 -7.46
N ARG A 35 13.64 4.42 -6.22
CA ARG A 35 12.91 3.90 -5.06
C ARG A 35 11.56 4.59 -4.86
N SER A 36 11.49 5.91 -5.03
CA SER A 36 10.25 6.69 -4.87
C SER A 36 9.16 6.29 -5.88
N VAL A 37 9.53 6.00 -7.12
CA VAL A 37 8.57 5.59 -8.17
C VAL A 37 8.00 4.21 -7.85
N ILE A 38 8.86 3.30 -7.36
CA ILE A 38 8.43 1.95 -7.00
C ILE A 38 7.57 1.97 -5.74
N PHE A 39 7.96 2.77 -4.74
CA PHE A 39 7.12 3.02 -3.56
C PHE A 39 5.73 3.52 -3.96
N PHE A 40 5.67 4.52 -4.85
CA PHE A 40 4.43 5.06 -5.36
C PHE A 40 3.59 4.00 -6.08
N ALA A 41 4.21 3.17 -6.94
CA ALA A 41 3.51 2.09 -7.62
C ALA A 41 2.93 1.06 -6.62
N ILE A 42 3.71 0.67 -5.60
CA ILE A 42 3.26 -0.29 -4.57
C ILE A 42 2.07 0.28 -3.79
N ILE A 43 2.19 1.48 -3.24
CA ILE A 43 1.13 2.07 -2.42
C ILE A 43 -0.14 2.35 -3.25
N LEU A 44 0.00 2.74 -4.51
CA LEU A 44 -1.12 2.95 -5.41
C LEU A 44 -1.88 1.64 -5.67
N VAL A 45 -1.18 0.56 -6.02
CA VAL A 45 -1.80 -0.75 -6.26
C VAL A 45 -2.48 -1.25 -4.99
N LEU A 46 -1.80 -1.18 -3.84
CA LEU A 46 -2.37 -1.61 -2.56
C LEU A 46 -3.59 -0.77 -2.17
N ALA A 47 -3.56 0.55 -2.39
CA ALA A 47 -4.71 1.41 -2.14
C ALA A 47 -5.90 0.99 -3.00
N LEU A 48 -5.72 0.87 -4.32
CA LEU A 48 -6.79 0.47 -5.24
C LEU A 48 -7.39 -0.88 -4.85
N VAL A 49 -6.54 -1.88 -4.58
CA VAL A 49 -6.98 -3.22 -4.15
C VAL A 49 -7.72 -3.15 -2.80
N SER A 50 -7.20 -2.39 -1.83
CA SER A 50 -7.82 -2.26 -0.51
C SER A 50 -9.21 -1.63 -0.60
N PHE A 51 -9.34 -0.51 -1.32
CA PHE A 51 -10.64 0.15 -1.51
C PHE A 51 -11.60 -0.70 -2.34
N GLN A 52 -11.11 -1.46 -3.32
CA GLN A 52 -11.93 -2.40 -4.09
C GLN A 52 -12.45 -3.55 -3.23
N ILE A 53 -11.62 -4.11 -2.34
CA ILE A 53 -12.03 -5.17 -1.41
C ILE A 53 -13.05 -4.61 -0.41
N ILE A 54 -12.78 -3.44 0.17
CA ILE A 54 -13.71 -2.77 1.09
C ILE A 54 -15.05 -2.53 0.39
N GLY A 55 -15.04 -2.03 -0.85
CA GLY A 55 -16.24 -1.81 -1.64
C GLY A 55 -17.02 -3.08 -1.97
N ARG A 56 -16.33 -4.20 -2.25
CA ARG A 56 -16.99 -5.50 -2.48
C ARG A 56 -17.60 -6.09 -1.20
N LEU A 57 -16.89 -5.98 -0.08
CA LEU A 57 -17.37 -6.47 1.22
C LEU A 57 -18.51 -5.59 1.77
N ALA A 58 -18.43 -4.28 1.58
CA ALA A 58 -19.48 -3.33 1.96
C ALA A 58 -20.68 -3.34 1.00
N GLY A 59 -20.45 -3.68 -0.27
CA GLY A 59 -21.45 -3.74 -1.35
C GLY A 59 -22.10 -5.11 -1.56
N SER A 60 -22.00 -6.03 -0.60
CA SER A 60 -22.77 -7.28 -0.62
C SER A 60 -24.22 -7.01 -0.19
N ASN A 61 -24.99 -6.33 -1.04
CA ASN A 61 -26.46 -6.22 -1.00
C ASN A 61 -27.02 -6.43 -2.40
#